data_AF-A0A8J2LY30-F1
#
_entry.id   AF-A0A8J2LY30-F1
#
_cell.length_a   1.000
_cell.length_b   1.000
_cell.length_c   1.000
_cell.angle_alpha   90.00
_cell.angle_beta   90.00
_cell.angle_gamma   90.00
#
_symmetry.space_group_name_H-M   'P 1'
#
loop_
_entity.id
_entity.type
_entity.pdbx_description
1 polymer ?
#
loop_
_entity_poly.entity_id
_entity_poly.type
_entity_poly.pdbx_seq_one_letter_code
_entity_poly.pdbx_strand_id
1 'polypeptide(L)'
;MLLRIGLPKGWRMVSTGTQSSKSDNLIKNLFLKKIKEYESRMTGKENGLIDATPETQRSLEDQLHRLASKYHLESKEVVDELPVKQLETPSVKSAVAVMFEGKTVNDLNKELEKEIQEYTEMRRKKQAAEEEAHSHLQSVK
;
A
#
# COMPACT_ATOMS: atom_id res chain seq x y z
N MET A 1 -102.66 -40.69 27.90
CA MET A 1 -101.70 -39.84 27.17
C MET A 1 -101.27 -38.71 28.09
N LEU A 2 -100.00 -38.70 28.55
CA LEU A 2 -99.37 -37.61 29.30
C LEU A 2 -97.95 -37.45 28.74
N LEU A 3 -97.58 -36.19 28.51
CA LEU A 3 -96.46 -35.75 27.68
C LEU A 3 -95.09 -36.09 28.27
N ARG A 4 -94.19 -36.63 27.43
CA ARG A 4 -92.74 -36.69 27.70
C ARG A 4 -92.11 -35.38 27.24
N ILE A 5 -91.70 -34.56 28.20
CA ILE A 5 -90.82 -33.40 27.96
C ILE A 5 -89.38 -33.90 27.99
N GLY A 6 -88.73 -33.91 26.83
CA GLY A 6 -87.30 -34.15 26.69
C GLY A 6 -86.71 -33.10 25.75
N LEU A 7 -86.01 -32.11 26.31
CA LEU A 7 -85.25 -31.12 25.54
C LEU A 7 -84.06 -31.80 24.84
N PRO A 8 -83.76 -31.46 23.57
CA PRO A 8 -82.61 -32.02 22.87
C PRO A 8 -81.30 -31.42 23.39
N LYS A 9 -80.30 -32.29 23.44
CA LYS A 9 -78.96 -32.06 23.98
C LYS A 9 -78.15 -31.15 23.06
N GLY A 10 -77.57 -30.10 23.64
CA GLY A 10 -76.22 -29.62 23.34
C GLY A 10 -76.03 -28.80 22.06
N TRP A 11 -76.13 -27.48 22.19
CA TRP A 11 -75.43 -26.56 21.30
C TRP A 11 -73.94 -26.61 21.63
N ARG A 12 -73.15 -27.39 20.88
CA ARG A 12 -71.68 -27.28 20.96
C ARG A 12 -71.25 -26.06 20.16
N MET A 13 -70.82 -25.01 20.85
CA MET A 13 -70.00 -23.96 20.25
C MET A 13 -68.74 -24.62 19.66
N VAL A 14 -68.56 -24.51 18.34
CA VAL A 14 -67.31 -24.86 17.68
C VAL A 14 -66.31 -23.75 18.00
N SER A 15 -65.42 -24.02 18.95
CA SER A 15 -64.30 -23.13 19.27
C SER A 15 -63.38 -22.99 18.05
N THR A 16 -63.34 -21.78 17.50
CA THR A 16 -62.42 -21.34 16.43
C THR A 16 -60.97 -21.14 16.92
N GLY A 17 -60.67 -21.41 18.20
CA GLY A 17 -59.36 -21.13 18.81
C GLY A 17 -58.20 -22.04 18.40
N THR A 18 -58.44 -23.11 17.64
CA THR A 18 -57.39 -24.10 17.29
C THR A 18 -56.81 -23.95 15.88
N GLN A 19 -57.29 -23.00 15.08
CA GLN A 19 -56.72 -22.77 13.74
C GLN A 19 -55.47 -21.89 13.76
N SER A 20 -55.35 -20.94 14.70
CA SER A 20 -54.18 -20.05 14.82
C SER A 20 -52.90 -20.80 15.26
N SER A 21 -53.02 -21.82 16.10
CA SER A 21 -51.86 -22.58 16.57
C SER A 21 -51.24 -23.48 15.49
N LYS A 22 -51.99 -23.81 14.43
CA LYS A 22 -51.47 -24.63 13.33
C LYS A 22 -50.53 -23.84 12.42
N SER A 23 -50.84 -22.56 12.14
CA SER A 23 -49.97 -21.68 11.37
C SER A 23 -48.69 -21.32 12.15
N ASP A 24 -48.81 -21.05 13.45
CA ASP A 24 -47.65 -20.73 14.29
C ASP A 24 -46.69 -21.92 14.42
N ASN A 25 -47.24 -23.13 14.52
CA ASN A 25 -46.44 -24.35 14.52
C ASN A 25 -45.82 -24.63 13.15
N LEU A 26 -46.50 -24.32 12.04
CA LEU A 26 -45.94 -24.46 10.70
C LEU A 26 -44.70 -23.58 10.51
N ILE A 27 -44.79 -22.30 10.89
CA ILE A 27 -43.67 -21.35 10.78
C ILE A 27 -42.49 -21.79 11.66
N LYS A 28 -42.76 -22.17 12.92
CA LYS A 28 -41.73 -22.69 13.84
C LYS A 28 -41.06 -23.95 13.27
N ASN A 29 -41.82 -24.86 12.71
CA ASN A 29 -41.29 -26.08 12.11
C ASN A 29 -40.45 -25.80 10.85
N LEU A 30 -40.85 -24.84 10.02
CA LEU A 30 -40.07 -24.40 8.86
C LEU A 30 -38.75 -23.75 9.29
N PHE A 31 -38.78 -22.92 10.32
CA PHE A 31 -37.59 -22.29 10.89
C PHE A 31 -36.62 -23.32 11.45
N LEU A 32 -37.11 -24.28 12.27
CA LEU A 32 -36.30 -25.39 12.79
C LEU A 32 -35.73 -26.25 11.66
N LYS A 33 -36.49 -26.47 10.59
CA LYS A 33 -35.99 -27.20 9.41
C LYS A 33 -34.88 -26.44 8.70
N LYS A 34 -34.97 -25.11 8.60
CA LYS A 34 -33.92 -24.26 8.03
C LYS A 34 -32.66 -24.27 8.88
N ILE A 35 -32.77 -24.19 10.21
CA ILE A 35 -31.62 -24.31 11.12
C ILE A 35 -30.87 -25.63 10.87
N LYS A 36 -31.59 -26.76 10.88
CA LYS A 36 -30.99 -28.07 10.63
C LYS A 36 -30.33 -28.18 9.25
N GLU A 37 -30.92 -27.53 8.24
CA GLU A 37 -30.34 -27.45 6.90
C GLU A 37 -28.99 -26.71 6.92
N TYR A 38 -28.91 -25.57 7.61
CA TYR A 38 -27.66 -24.81 7.74
C TYR A 38 -26.61 -25.52 8.59
N GLU A 39 -27.00 -26.16 9.69
CA GLU A 39 -26.11 -27.01 10.50
C GLU A 39 -25.53 -28.14 9.67
N SER A 40 -26.36 -28.80 8.84
CA SER A 40 -25.90 -29.87 7.94
C SER A 40 -24.94 -29.35 6.87
N ARG A 41 -25.20 -28.16 6.33
CA ARG A 41 -24.31 -27.49 5.35
C ARG A 41 -22.98 -27.05 5.96
N MET A 42 -22.95 -26.67 7.24
CA MET A 42 -21.74 -26.26 7.95
C MET A 42 -20.91 -27.45 8.45
N THR A 43 -21.56 -28.50 8.98
CA THR A 43 -20.88 -29.69 9.53
C THR A 43 -20.26 -30.58 8.45
N GLY A 44 -20.74 -30.50 7.20
CA GLY A 44 -20.22 -31.29 6.09
C GLY A 44 -18.87 -30.82 5.52
N LYS A 45 -18.34 -29.66 5.90
CA LYS A 45 -17.09 -29.11 5.34
C LYS A 45 -16.30 -28.36 6.40
N GLU A 46 -15.20 -28.97 6.84
CA GLU A 46 -14.37 -28.44 7.92
C GLU A 46 -13.59 -27.17 7.53
N ASN A 47 -13.31 -26.92 6.23
CA ASN A 47 -12.43 -25.83 5.80
C ASN A 47 -12.71 -25.24 4.39
N GLY A 48 -13.93 -25.34 3.84
CA GLY A 48 -14.20 -24.96 2.44
C GLY A 48 -15.55 -24.32 2.15
N LEU A 49 -15.65 -23.64 1.00
CA LEU A 49 -16.89 -22.99 0.55
C LEU A 49 -18.02 -24.03 0.38
N ILE A 50 -19.18 -23.73 0.97
CA ILE A 50 -20.40 -24.54 0.85
C ILE A 50 -20.83 -24.49 -0.63
N ASP A 51 -21.09 -25.65 -1.23
CA ASP A 51 -21.45 -25.78 -2.65
C ASP A 51 -20.51 -25.05 -3.65
N ALA A 52 -19.20 -25.13 -3.44
CA ALA A 52 -18.20 -24.65 -4.40
C ALA A 52 -18.40 -25.29 -5.79
N THR A 53 -19.04 -24.58 -6.71
CA THR A 53 -19.07 -24.93 -8.12
C THR A 53 -17.80 -24.41 -8.80
N PRO A 54 -17.32 -25.05 -9.88
CA PRO A 54 -16.14 -24.57 -10.59
C PRO A 54 -16.30 -23.12 -11.09
N GLU A 55 -17.53 -22.69 -11.38
CA GLU A 55 -17.83 -21.31 -11.76
C GLU A 55 -17.61 -20.32 -10.61
N THR A 56 -17.98 -20.68 -9.37
CA THR A 56 -17.77 -19.81 -8.20
C THR A 56 -16.29 -19.64 -7.87
N GLN A 57 -15.49 -20.70 -8.05
CA GLN A 57 -14.04 -20.63 -7.88
C GLN A 57 -13.40 -19.74 -8.94
N ARG A 58 -13.80 -19.89 -10.21
CA ARG A 58 -13.32 -19.05 -11.30
C ARG A 58 -13.67 -17.57 -11.10
N SER A 59 -14.89 -17.29 -10.67
CA SER A 59 -15.33 -15.92 -10.35
C SER A 59 -14.51 -15.31 -9.20
N LEU A 60 -14.20 -16.10 -8.18
CA LEU A 60 -13.34 -15.68 -7.07
C LEU A 60 -11.92 -15.38 -7.55
N GLU A 61 -11.32 -16.25 -8.36
CA GLU A 61 -9.99 -16.05 -8.94
C GLU A 61 -9.93 -14.79 -9.82
N ASP A 62 -10.94 -14.56 -10.67
CA ASP A 62 -11.03 -13.36 -11.50
C ASP A 62 -11.10 -12.08 -10.64
N GLN A 63 -11.85 -12.12 -9.54
CA GLN A 63 -11.94 -11.00 -8.60
C GLN A 63 -10.61 -10.75 -7.87
N LEU A 64 -9.94 -11.82 -7.43
CA LEU A 64 -8.62 -11.72 -6.79
C LEU A 64 -7.58 -11.17 -7.77
N HIS A 65 -7.59 -11.60 -9.03
CA HIS A 65 -6.69 -11.11 -10.06
C HIS A 65 -6.92 -9.62 -10.35
N ARG A 66 -8.18 -9.17 -10.43
CA ARG A 66 -8.52 -7.74 -10.59
C ARG A 66 -8.00 -6.91 -9.43
N LEU A 67 -8.12 -7.41 -8.20
CA LEU A 67 -7.60 -6.74 -7.00
C LEU A 67 -6.08 -6.67 -7.02
N ALA A 68 -5.39 -7.78 -7.28
CA ALA A 68 -3.94 -7.82 -7.37
C ALA A 68 -3.42 -6.83 -8.43
N SER A 69 -4.06 -6.80 -9.60
CA SER A 69 -3.73 -5.88 -10.69
C SER A 69 -3.94 -4.42 -10.30
N LYS A 70 -5.03 -4.10 -9.59
CA LYS A 70 -5.36 -2.71 -9.19
C LYS A 70 -4.39 -2.16 -8.15
N TYR A 71 -3.93 -3.00 -7.24
CA TYR A 71 -3.07 -2.59 -6.12
C TYR A 71 -1.59 -2.92 -6.34
N HIS A 72 -1.21 -3.41 -7.53
CA HIS A 72 0.14 -3.83 -7.86
C HIS A 72 0.75 -4.77 -6.80
N LEU A 73 -0.08 -5.69 -6.29
CA LEU A 73 0.35 -6.66 -5.27
C LEU A 73 1.08 -7.79 -6.00
N GLU A 74 2.41 -7.79 -5.92
CA GLU A 74 3.25 -8.79 -6.59
C GLU A 74 3.09 -10.21 -6.01
N SER A 75 2.70 -10.33 -4.73
CA SER A 75 2.40 -11.61 -4.10
C SER A 75 1.43 -11.46 -2.91
N LYS A 76 0.81 -12.58 -2.50
CA LYS A 76 -0.10 -12.64 -1.35
C LYS A 76 0.55 -12.18 -0.04
N GLU A 77 1.88 -12.31 0.04
CA GLU A 77 2.71 -11.90 1.18
C GLU A 77 2.88 -10.37 1.26
N VAL A 78 2.77 -9.65 0.13
CA VAL A 78 2.80 -8.16 0.08
C VAL A 78 1.55 -7.54 0.71
N VAL A 79 0.48 -8.31 0.89
CA VAL A 79 -0.72 -7.83 1.59
C VAL A 79 -0.47 -7.67 3.09
N ASP A 80 0.36 -8.53 3.67
CA ASP A 80 0.63 -8.55 5.10
C ASP A 80 1.80 -7.63 5.49
N GLU A 81 2.72 -7.34 4.55
CA GLU A 81 3.89 -6.49 4.79
C GLU A 81 3.92 -5.24 3.90
N LEU A 82 3.96 -4.06 4.53
CA LEU A 82 4.13 -2.80 3.81
C LEU A 82 5.55 -2.72 3.19
N PRO A 83 5.69 -2.28 1.92
CA PRO A 83 7.00 -2.11 1.29
C PRO A 83 7.71 -0.85 1.83
N VAL A 84 8.21 -0.91 3.07
CA VAL A 84 8.95 0.19 3.72
C VAL A 84 10.35 0.37 3.12
N LYS A 85 10.83 -0.59 2.31
CA LYS A 85 12.20 -0.63 1.77
C LYS A 85 12.45 0.32 0.59
N GLN A 86 11.40 0.90 -0.01
CA GLN A 86 11.50 1.78 -1.19
C GLN A 86 11.44 3.27 -0.84
N LEU A 87 11.76 3.63 0.41
CA LEU A 87 11.87 5.04 0.77
C LEU A 87 13.19 5.58 0.20
N GLU A 88 13.09 6.33 -0.89
CA GLU A 88 14.24 7.02 -1.49
C GLU A 88 14.90 7.89 -0.42
N THR A 89 16.17 7.62 -0.14
CA THR A 89 16.95 8.45 0.75
C THR A 89 17.28 9.75 0.02
N PRO A 90 17.04 10.91 0.65
CA PRO A 90 17.29 12.19 -0.02
C PRO A 90 18.77 12.31 -0.34
N SER A 91 19.08 12.53 -1.63
CA SER A 91 20.45 12.79 -2.07
C SER A 91 20.86 14.20 -1.64
N VAL A 92 21.62 14.29 -0.55
CA VAL A 92 22.19 15.56 -0.08
C VAL A 92 23.48 15.83 -0.84
N LYS A 93 23.42 16.70 -1.84
CA LYS A 93 24.63 17.22 -2.50
C LYS A 93 25.14 18.44 -1.73
N SER A 94 26.36 18.35 -1.20
CA SER A 94 27.03 19.50 -0.60
C SER A 94 27.42 20.50 -1.69
N ALA A 95 27.12 21.78 -1.51
CA ALA A 95 27.51 22.83 -2.46
C ALA A 95 29.03 22.86 -2.70
N VAL A 96 29.83 22.50 -1.68
CA VAL A 96 31.29 22.36 -1.80
C VAL A 96 31.65 21.19 -2.70
N ALA A 97 30.94 20.06 -2.60
CA ALA A 97 31.17 18.92 -3.48
C ALA A 97 30.87 19.30 -4.94
N VAL A 98 29.79 20.03 -5.22
CA VAL A 98 29.45 20.50 -6.57
C VAL A 98 30.51 21.45 -7.14
N MET A 99 31.09 22.32 -6.34
CA MET A 99 32.15 23.24 -6.80
C MET A 99 33.49 22.55 -7.07
N PHE A 100 33.73 21.40 -6.45
CA PHE A 100 34.94 20.58 -6.63
C PHE A 100 34.68 19.28 -7.40
N GLU A 101 33.49 19.09 -7.97
CA GLU A 101 33.13 17.92 -8.77
C GLU A 101 34.04 17.84 -10.00
N GLY A 102 35.01 16.91 -9.96
CA GLY A 102 35.95 16.64 -11.05
C GLY A 102 37.34 17.26 -10.91
N LYS A 103 37.60 18.15 -9.94
CA LYS A 103 38.95 18.64 -9.64
C LYS A 103 39.50 17.94 -8.40
N THR A 104 40.59 17.18 -8.56
CA THR A 104 41.26 16.60 -7.39
C THR A 104 42.12 17.66 -6.69
N VAL A 105 42.38 17.48 -5.39
CA VAL A 105 43.28 18.38 -4.62
C VAL A 105 44.66 18.50 -5.30
N ASN A 106 45.11 17.44 -5.96
CA ASN A 106 46.36 17.43 -6.72
C ASN A 106 46.33 18.33 -7.95
N ASP A 107 45.17 18.48 -8.60
CA ASP A 107 45.03 19.37 -9.76
C ASP A 107 45.07 20.83 -9.32
N LEU A 108 44.43 21.15 -8.19
CA LEU A 108 44.47 22.48 -7.59
C LEU A 108 45.89 22.86 -7.13
N ASN A 109 46.65 21.93 -6.55
CA ASN A 109 48.03 22.17 -6.17
C ASN A 109 48.92 22.47 -7.38
N LYS A 110 48.72 21.75 -8.50
CA LYS A 110 49.46 22.02 -9.75
C LYS A 110 49.09 23.37 -10.37
N GLU A 111 47.83 23.78 -10.28
CA GLU A 111 47.37 25.10 -10.73
C GLU A 111 48.02 26.21 -9.89
N LEU A 112 48.06 26.04 -8.57
CA LEU A 112 48.72 26.97 -7.65
C LEU A 112 50.24 27.08 -7.90
N GLU A 113 50.93 25.98 -8.15
CA GLU A 113 52.37 26.00 -8.45
C GLU A 113 52.68 26.78 -9.75
N LYS A 114 51.82 26.66 -10.76
CA LYS A 114 51.95 27.44 -12.01
C LYS A 114 51.75 28.92 -11.78
N GLU A 115 50.72 29.31 -11.03
CA GLU A 115 50.48 30.71 -10.69
C GLU A 115 51.65 31.33 -9.91
N ILE A 116 52.24 30.57 -8.98
CA ILE A 116 53.43 31.01 -8.24
C ILE A 116 54.61 31.24 -9.21
N GLN A 117 54.85 30.31 -10.14
CA GLN A 117 55.92 30.46 -11.13
C GLN A 117 55.70 31.71 -12.00
N GLU A 118 54.51 31.87 -12.57
CA GLU A 118 54.17 33.04 -13.39
C GLU A 118 54.33 34.36 -12.62
N TYR A 119 53.88 34.41 -11.37
CA TYR A 119 54.03 35.58 -10.51
C TYR A 119 55.51 35.90 -10.25
N THR A 120 56.33 34.89 -9.97
CA THR A 120 57.77 35.10 -9.73
C THR A 120 58.51 35.55 -10.98
N GLU A 121 58.16 35.02 -12.15
CA GLU A 121 58.73 35.44 -13.43
C GLU A 121 58.34 36.87 -13.79
N MET A 122 57.07 37.24 -13.60
CA MET A 122 56.63 38.62 -13.78
C MET A 122 57.39 39.58 -12.87
N ARG A 123 57.57 39.21 -11.60
CA ARG A 123 58.32 40.03 -10.64
C ARG A 123 59.78 40.21 -11.06
N ARG A 124 60.43 39.14 -11.51
CA ARG A 124 61.82 39.19 -12.01
C ARG A 124 61.95 40.06 -13.25
N LYS A 125 61.03 39.92 -14.22
CA LYS A 125 61.01 40.76 -15.43
C LYS A 125 60.83 42.23 -15.09
N LYS A 126 59.94 42.54 -14.13
CA LYS A 126 59.73 43.92 -13.66
C LYS A 126 60.99 44.49 -13.01
N GLN A 127 61.65 43.72 -12.15
CA GLN A 127 62.90 44.14 -11.51
C GLN A 127 64.02 44.38 -12.53
N ALA A 128 64.19 43.48 -13.51
CA ALA A 128 65.19 43.65 -14.56
C ALA A 128 64.92 44.90 -15.42
N ALA A 129 63.65 45.16 -15.79
CA ALA A 129 63.28 46.36 -16.54
C ALA A 129 63.52 47.66 -15.74
N GLU A 130 63.30 47.64 -14.43
CA GLU A 130 63.59 48.78 -13.54
C GLU A 130 65.11 49.02 -13.41
N GLU A 131 65.92 47.97 -13.34
CA GLU A 131 67.40 48.05 -13.32
C GLU A 131 67.98 48.55 -14.65
N GLU A 132 67.45 48.08 -15.78
CA GLU A 132 67.79 48.57 -17.12
C GLU A 132 67.40 50.06 -17.28
N ALA A 133 66.21 50.45 -16.83
CA ALA A 133 65.78 51.85 -16.85
C ALA A 133 66.67 52.72 -15.94
N HIS A 134 67.05 52.23 -14.76
CA HIS A 134 67.91 52.96 -13.83
C HIS A 134 69.34 53.12 -14.38
N SER A 135 69.92 52.05 -14.94
CA SER A 135 71.23 52.11 -15.59
C SER A 135 71.24 53.03 -16.82
N HIS A 136 70.17 53.02 -17.63
CA HIS A 136 70.03 53.97 -18.74
C HIS A 136 69.99 55.42 -18.26
N LEU A 137 69.22 55.73 -17.20
CA LEU A 137 69.16 57.07 -16.61
C LEU A 137 70.50 57.53 -16.02
N GLN A 138 71.33 56.62 -15.50
CA GLN A 138 72.67 56.94 -15.04
C GLN A 138 73.65 57.23 -16.18
N SER A 139 73.46 56.59 -17.35
CA SER A 139 74.31 56.80 -18.54
C SER A 139 74.04 58.10 -19.32
N VAL A 140 72.88 58.74 -19.09
CA VAL A 140 72.42 59.94 -19.81
C VAL A 140 72.71 61.25 -19.03
N LYS A 141 73.40 61.17 -17.89
CA LYS A 141 73.93 62.33 -17.13
C LYS A 141 75.40 62.55 -17.41
#